data_AF-A0A4Q6GJV8-F1
#
_entry.id   AF-A0A4Q6GJV8-F1
#
_cell.length_a   1.000
_cell.length_b   1.000
_cell.length_c   1.000
_cell.angle_alpha   90.00
_cell.angle_beta   90.00
_cell.angle_gamma   90.00
#
_symmetry.space_group_name_H-M   'P 1'
#
loop_
_entity.id
_entity.type
_entity.pdbx_description
1 polymer ?
#
loop_
_entity_poly.entity_id
_entity_poly.type
_entity_poly.pdbx_seq_one_letter_code
_entity_poly.pdbx_strand_id
1 'polypeptide(L)'
;FMNWDELAANAQRGMHRVADIHEHWAKLGRFRAAHPAVGAGMHQMIAANPYTFKRTWQQGGVSDRVVVALDLPKDKAVPIQVAGVFNDGQTVREWYSGQSAVVTEGKVQFAAPAPVALIAQD
;
A
#
# COMPACT_ATOMS: atom_id res chain seq x y z
N PHE A 1 9.70 23.26 -19.11
CA PHE A 1 10.52 23.74 -17.98
C PHE A 1 10.08 22.98 -16.73
N MET A 2 11.00 22.64 -15.82
CA MET A 2 10.70 21.95 -14.56
C MET A 2 10.85 22.94 -13.40
N ASN A 3 9.95 22.88 -12.41
CA ASN A 3 9.87 23.86 -11.32
C ASN A 3 10.89 23.57 -10.18
N TRP A 4 12.18 23.55 -10.48
CA TRP A 4 13.24 23.17 -9.53
C TRP A 4 13.31 24.07 -8.29
N ASP A 5 13.08 25.38 -8.46
CA ASP A 5 13.11 26.34 -7.35
C ASP A 5 12.01 26.06 -6.31
N GLU A 6 10.84 25.60 -6.76
CA GLU A 6 9.73 25.25 -5.87
C GLU A 6 10.00 23.96 -5.08
N LEU A 7 10.70 23.00 -5.71
CA LEU A 7 11.16 21.80 -5.03
C LEU A 7 12.16 22.16 -3.94
N ALA A 8 13.14 23.01 -4.25
CA ALA A 8 14.15 23.46 -3.30
C ALA A 8 13.54 24.26 -2.14
N ALA A 9 12.56 25.13 -2.44
CA ALA A 9 11.88 25.95 -1.44
C ALA A 9 10.79 25.20 -0.64
N ASN A 10 10.52 23.94 -0.97
CA ASN A 10 9.38 23.18 -0.44
C ASN A 10 8.07 24.00 -0.49
N ALA A 11 7.79 24.56 -1.66
CA ALA A 11 6.70 25.51 -1.86
C ALA A 11 5.33 24.92 -1.49
N GLN A 12 4.40 25.76 -1.04
CA GLN A 12 3.02 25.37 -0.78
C GLN A 12 2.23 25.33 -2.09
N ARG A 13 1.49 24.24 -2.35
CA ARG A 13 0.56 24.07 -3.47
C ARG A 13 -0.79 23.56 -2.93
N GLY A 14 -1.77 24.45 -2.85
CA GLY A 14 -3.07 24.13 -2.24
C GLY A 14 -2.91 23.75 -0.77
N MET A 15 -3.37 22.55 -0.39
CA MET A 15 -3.28 22.04 0.99
C MET A 15 -1.96 21.33 1.31
N HIS A 16 -1.06 21.14 0.35
CA HIS A 16 0.15 20.34 0.51
C HIS A 16 1.41 21.11 0.14
N ARG A 17 2.56 20.74 0.72
CA ARG A 17 3.87 21.22 0.27
C ARG A 17 4.41 20.32 -0.83
N VAL A 18 5.32 20.84 -1.65
CA VAL A 18 5.96 20.05 -2.72
C VAL A 18 6.63 18.79 -2.17
N ALA A 19 7.25 18.85 -0.99
CA ALA A 19 7.85 17.68 -0.36
C ALA A 19 6.82 16.60 0.01
N ASP A 20 5.62 16.98 0.49
CA ASP A 20 4.56 16.02 0.85
C ASP A 20 4.08 15.25 -0.38
N ILE A 21 3.87 15.99 -1.48
CA ILE A 21 3.45 15.42 -2.77
C ILE A 21 4.56 14.50 -3.30
N HIS A 22 5.81 14.95 -3.26
CA HIS A 22 6.95 14.17 -3.70
C HIS A 22 7.10 12.88 -2.88
N GLU A 23 6.99 12.95 -1.55
CA GLU A 23 7.08 11.77 -0.67
C GLU A 23 5.96 10.77 -0.98
N HIS A 24 4.73 11.24 -1.17
CA HIS A 24 3.60 10.40 -1.53
C HIS A 24 3.88 9.59 -2.82
N TRP A 25 4.29 10.28 -3.89
CA TRP A 25 4.61 9.61 -5.16
C TRP A 25 5.86 8.73 -5.07
N ALA A 26 6.86 9.11 -4.27
CA ALA A 26 8.03 8.28 -4.03
C ALA A 26 7.68 6.96 -3.34
N LYS A 27 6.78 6.97 -2.35
CA LYS A 27 6.28 5.74 -1.69
C LYS A 27 5.57 4.82 -2.69
N LEU A 28 4.66 5.36 -3.50
CA LEU A 28 3.99 4.61 -4.56
C LEU A 28 4.97 4.03 -5.58
N GLY A 29 5.97 4.82 -6.01
CA GLY A 29 7.00 4.40 -6.95
C GLY A 29 7.85 3.25 -6.41
N ARG A 30 8.29 3.34 -5.14
CA ARG A 30 9.05 2.28 -4.47
C ARG A 30 8.23 1.00 -4.35
N PHE A 31 6.96 1.09 -3.94
CA PHE A 31 6.07 -0.06 -3.85
C PHE A 31 5.88 -0.74 -5.21
N ARG A 32 5.59 0.04 -6.27
CA ARG A 32 5.47 -0.48 -7.63
C ARG A 32 6.76 -1.14 -8.12
N ALA A 33 7.92 -0.57 -7.81
CA ALA A 33 9.21 -1.10 -8.22
C ALA A 33 9.54 -2.42 -7.50
N ALA A 34 9.18 -2.54 -6.22
CA ALA A 34 9.39 -3.74 -5.42
C ALA A 34 8.44 -4.89 -5.78
N HIS A 35 7.24 -4.58 -6.29
CA HIS A 35 6.18 -5.56 -6.50
C HIS A 35 5.73 -5.64 -7.98
N PRO A 36 6.31 -6.55 -8.79
CA PRO A 36 5.89 -6.79 -10.16
C PRO A 36 4.39 -7.05 -10.33
N ALA A 37 3.72 -7.60 -9.32
CA ALA A 37 2.27 -7.82 -9.34
C ALA A 37 1.49 -6.50 -9.54
N VAL A 38 2.04 -5.36 -9.16
CA VAL A 38 1.44 -4.04 -9.39
C VAL A 38 1.45 -3.65 -10.87
N GLY A 39 2.40 -4.15 -11.66
CA GLY A 39 2.50 -3.85 -13.10
C GLY A 39 1.92 -4.94 -13.98
N ALA A 40 2.34 -6.18 -13.75
CA ALA A 40 2.06 -7.34 -14.60
C ALA A 40 1.12 -8.36 -13.94
N GLY A 41 0.72 -8.16 -12.69
CA GLY A 41 -0.12 -9.08 -11.95
C GLY A 41 -1.60 -8.96 -12.28
N MET A 42 -2.30 -10.07 -12.09
CA MET A 42 -3.75 -10.16 -12.23
C MET A 42 -4.43 -9.49 -11.03
N HIS A 43 -5.43 -8.65 -11.32
CA HIS A 43 -6.26 -8.00 -10.31
C HIS A 43 -7.44 -8.89 -9.91
N GLN A 44 -7.73 -8.94 -8.61
CA GLN A 44 -8.97 -9.54 -8.09
C GLN A 44 -9.45 -8.77 -6.87
N MET A 45 -10.74 -8.41 -6.85
CA MET A 45 -11.39 -7.80 -5.69
C MET A 45 -11.53 -8.80 -4.53
N ILE A 46 -11.29 -8.35 -3.30
CA ILE A 46 -11.52 -9.08 -2.05
C ILE A 46 -12.80 -8.58 -1.37
N ALA A 47 -12.95 -7.26 -1.25
CA ALA A 47 -14.09 -6.63 -0.61
C ALA A 47 -14.43 -5.30 -1.27
N ALA A 48 -15.73 -4.95 -1.29
CA ALA A 48 -16.20 -3.67 -1.84
C ALA A 48 -16.12 -2.51 -0.83
N ASN A 49 -16.21 -2.80 0.48
CA ASN A 49 -16.13 -1.77 1.53
C ASN A 49 -15.42 -2.32 2.79
N PRO A 50 -14.25 -1.76 3.18
CA PRO A 50 -13.43 -0.84 2.38
C PRO A 50 -13.00 -1.51 1.06
N TYR A 51 -12.79 -0.72 0.01
CA TYR A 51 -12.42 -1.28 -1.29
C TYR A 51 -11.05 -1.94 -1.19
N THR A 52 -11.04 -3.27 -1.21
CA THR A 52 -9.85 -4.09 -0.98
C THR A 52 -9.68 -5.05 -2.13
N PHE A 53 -8.49 -5.11 -2.69
CA PHE A 53 -8.16 -6.00 -3.80
C PHE A 53 -6.76 -6.57 -3.66
N LYS A 54 -6.53 -7.68 -4.35
CA LYS A 54 -5.21 -8.28 -4.50
C LYS A 54 -4.68 -8.11 -5.91
N ARG A 55 -3.36 -8.08 -6.02
CA ARG A 55 -2.65 -8.33 -7.27
C ARG A 55 -1.72 -9.51 -7.04
N THR A 56 -1.72 -10.46 -7.95
CA THR A 56 -0.83 -11.63 -7.89
C THR A 56 -0.13 -11.81 -9.23
N TRP A 57 1.16 -12.11 -9.19
CA TRP A 57 1.97 -12.38 -10.36
C TRP A 57 2.88 -13.57 -10.10
N GLN A 58 3.02 -14.43 -11.10
CA GLN A 58 3.90 -15.59 -11.04
C GLN A 58 4.54 -15.81 -12.40
N GLN A 59 5.88 -15.80 -12.45
CA GLN A 59 6.64 -16.06 -13.66
C GLN A 59 8.03 -16.59 -13.29
N GLY A 60 8.54 -17.58 -14.03
CA GLY A 60 9.91 -18.06 -13.87
C GLY A 60 10.26 -18.57 -12.47
N GLY A 61 9.29 -19.14 -11.74
CA GLY A 61 9.46 -19.63 -10.37
C GLY A 61 9.40 -18.55 -9.28
N VAL A 62 9.28 -17.28 -9.65
CA VAL A 62 9.07 -16.18 -8.71
C VAL A 62 7.58 -15.91 -8.57
N SER A 63 7.10 -15.70 -7.35
CA SER A 63 5.73 -15.25 -7.07
C SER A 63 5.76 -13.94 -6.29
N ASP A 64 4.99 -12.95 -6.73
CA ASP A 64 4.77 -11.70 -6.02
C ASP A 64 3.26 -11.50 -5.79
N ARG A 65 2.91 -10.99 -4.61
CA ARG A 65 1.52 -10.81 -4.20
C ARG A 65 1.39 -9.63 -3.27
N VAL A 66 0.37 -8.82 -3.52
CA VAL A 66 0.06 -7.64 -2.72
C VAL A 66 -1.42 -7.55 -2.44
N VAL A 67 -1.78 -6.92 -1.33
CA VAL A 67 -3.13 -6.45 -1.03
C VAL A 67 -3.10 -4.93 -0.95
N VAL A 68 -4.11 -4.30 -1.54
CA VAL A 68 -4.32 -2.85 -1.47
C VAL A 68 -5.71 -2.61 -0.91
N ALA A 69 -5.80 -1.78 0.12
CA ALA A 69 -7.05 -1.30 0.68
C ALA A 69 -7.14 0.22 0.52
N LEU A 70 -8.26 0.68 -0.03
CA LEU A 70 -8.58 2.08 -0.28
C LEU A 70 -9.79 2.50 0.57
N ASP A 71 -9.95 3.82 0.72
CA ASP A 71 -11.06 4.46 1.42
C ASP A 71 -11.25 3.96 2.86
N LEU A 72 -10.12 3.67 3.52
CA LEU A 72 -10.10 3.32 4.94
C LEU A 72 -10.46 4.54 5.81
N PRO A 73 -11.12 4.34 6.96
CA PRO A 73 -11.38 5.41 7.91
C PRO A 73 -10.09 6.08 8.37
N LYS A 74 -10.07 7.42 8.38
CA LYS A 74 -8.89 8.22 8.79
C LYS A 74 -8.74 8.34 10.30
N ASP A 75 -9.81 8.06 11.05
CA ASP A 75 -9.95 8.30 12.48
C ASP A 75 -9.83 7.03 13.33
N LYS A 76 -9.89 5.84 12.72
CA LYS A 76 -9.81 4.56 13.43
C LYS A 76 -9.15 3.47 12.62
N ALA A 77 -8.37 2.63 13.29
CA ALA A 77 -7.84 1.40 12.72
C ALA A 77 -8.98 0.41 12.49
N VAL A 78 -8.98 -0.24 11.33
CA VAL A 78 -9.96 -1.28 10.97
C VAL A 78 -9.23 -2.51 10.44
N PRO A 79 -9.78 -3.72 10.64
CA PRO A 79 -9.20 -4.93 10.07
C PRO A 79 -9.39 -4.96 8.55
N ILE A 80 -8.35 -5.39 7.84
CA ILE A 80 -8.29 -5.51 6.39
C ILE A 80 -8.23 -6.99 6.03
N GLN A 81 -9.14 -7.44 5.17
CA GLN A 81 -9.18 -8.83 4.72
C GLN A 81 -8.01 -9.12 3.77
N VAL A 82 -7.22 -10.13 4.12
CA VAL A 82 -6.05 -10.58 3.33
C VAL A 82 -6.05 -12.09 3.04
N ALA A 83 -7.07 -12.80 3.51
CA ALA A 83 -7.25 -14.23 3.25
C ALA A 83 -7.16 -14.56 1.75
N GLY A 84 -6.52 -15.69 1.43
CA GLY A 84 -6.27 -16.10 0.05
C GLY A 84 -5.16 -15.32 -0.66
N VAL A 85 -4.39 -14.52 0.10
CA VAL A 85 -3.13 -13.89 -0.33
C VAL A 85 -2.03 -14.21 0.67
N PHE A 86 -2.31 -13.97 1.94
CA PHE A 86 -1.42 -14.28 3.05
C PHE A 86 -2.12 -15.25 4.02
N ASN A 87 -1.36 -16.17 4.58
CA ASN A 87 -1.82 -17.17 5.53
C ASN A 87 -1.70 -16.65 6.97
N ASP A 88 -2.53 -17.16 7.87
CA ASP A 88 -2.43 -16.87 9.30
C ASP A 88 -1.03 -17.19 9.84
N GLY A 89 -0.53 -16.34 10.73
CA GLY A 89 0.82 -16.38 11.27
C GLY A 89 1.89 -15.72 10.38
N GLN A 90 1.59 -15.38 9.13
CA GLN A 90 2.53 -14.61 8.30
C GLN A 90 2.62 -13.15 8.78
N THR A 91 3.83 -12.60 8.78
CA THR A 91 4.05 -11.16 8.95
C THR A 91 3.97 -10.47 7.59
N VAL A 92 3.24 -9.38 7.54
CA VAL A 92 3.17 -8.47 6.39
C VAL A 92 3.51 -7.05 6.83
N ARG A 93 3.90 -6.23 5.86
CA ARG A 93 4.25 -4.83 6.03
C ARG A 93 3.28 -3.93 5.28
N GLU A 94 2.90 -2.84 5.93
CA GLU A 94 2.23 -1.69 5.32
C GLU A 94 3.29 -0.71 4.82
N TRP A 95 3.36 -0.48 3.50
CA TRP A 95 4.47 0.22 2.84
C TRP A 95 4.42 1.74 2.94
N TYR A 96 3.29 2.37 3.31
CA TYR A 96 3.24 3.81 3.55
C TYR A 96 3.91 4.22 4.87
N SER A 97 3.63 3.47 5.94
CA SER A 97 4.05 3.72 7.32
C SER A 97 5.24 2.88 7.75
N GLY A 98 5.48 1.74 7.07
CA GLY A 98 6.48 0.75 7.46
C GLY A 98 6.04 -0.16 8.61
N GLN A 99 4.81 -0.02 9.11
CA GLN A 99 4.28 -0.86 10.17
C GLN A 99 4.15 -2.31 9.71
N SER A 100 4.45 -3.25 10.59
CA SER A 100 4.24 -4.67 10.35
C SER A 100 3.07 -5.19 11.18
N ALA A 101 2.36 -6.19 10.66
CA ALA A 101 1.28 -6.88 11.34
C ALA A 101 1.34 -8.38 11.04
N VAL A 102 0.88 -9.19 11.99
CA VAL A 102 0.69 -10.63 11.80
C VAL A 102 -0.72 -10.87 11.30
N VAL A 103 -0.86 -11.75 10.31
CA VAL A 103 -2.16 -12.19 9.81
C VAL A 103 -2.82 -13.10 10.85
N THR A 104 -4.03 -12.74 11.27
CA THR A 104 -4.84 -13.51 12.22
C THR A 104 -6.27 -13.59 11.69
N GLU A 105 -6.83 -14.79 11.59
CA GLU A 105 -8.17 -15.04 11.06
C GLU A 105 -8.37 -14.44 9.65
N GLY A 106 -7.33 -14.53 8.81
CA GLY A 106 -7.32 -14.01 7.45
C GLY A 106 -7.35 -12.49 7.34
N LYS A 107 -7.04 -11.76 8.42
CA LYS A 107 -7.09 -10.29 8.48
C LYS A 107 -5.80 -9.72 9.06
N VAL A 108 -5.55 -8.45 8.78
CA VAL A 108 -4.50 -7.65 9.42
C VAL A 108 -5.07 -6.30 9.86
N GLN A 109 -4.53 -5.76 10.94
CA GLN A 109 -4.86 -4.41 11.40
C GLN A 109 -3.57 -3.70 11.78
N PHE A 110 -3.39 -2.49 11.25
CA PHE A 110 -2.26 -1.62 11.57
C PHE A 110 -2.68 -0.59 12.61
N ALA A 111 -1.75 -0.19 13.48
CA ALA A 111 -2.07 0.67 14.62
C ALA A 111 -2.43 2.10 14.20
N ALA A 112 -1.75 2.63 13.17
CA ALA A 112 -2.02 3.99 12.68
C ALA A 112 -3.14 3.97 11.63
N PRO A 113 -4.24 4.71 11.81
CA PRO A 113 -5.26 4.86 10.77
C PRO A 113 -4.70 5.63 9.58
N ALA A 114 -4.92 5.10 8.39
CA ALA A 114 -4.52 5.72 7.13
C ALA A 114 -5.58 5.41 6.06
N PRO A 115 -5.88 6.34 5.14
CA PRO A 115 -6.92 6.14 4.11
C PRO A 115 -6.55 5.09 3.06
N VAL A 116 -5.27 4.72 2.97
CA VAL A 116 -4.74 3.72 2.04
C VAL A 116 -3.75 2.84 2.79
N ALA A 117 -3.80 1.52 2.54
CA ALA A 117 -2.80 0.57 3.00
C ALA A 117 -2.25 -0.22 1.81
N LEU A 118 -0.92 -0.28 1.69
CA LEU A 118 -0.21 -1.07 0.70
C LEU A 118 0.49 -2.24 1.39
N ILE A 119 -0.03 -3.45 1.21
CA ILE A 119 0.31 -4.59 2.06
C ILE A 119 1.05 -5.65 1.25
N ALA A 120 2.25 -6.01 1.69
CA ALA A 120 3.04 -7.09 1.10
C ALA A 120 3.97 -7.74 2.14
N GLN A 121 4.60 -8.85 1.80
CA GLN A 121 5.74 -9.38 2.58
C GLN A 121 7.03 -8.67 2.15
N ASP A 122 8.00 -8.57 3.06
CA ASP A 122 9.37 -8.12 2.72
C ASP A 122 10.12 -9.20 1.91
#